data_AF-A0A446BKI7-F1
#
_entry.id   AF-A0A446BKI7-F1
#
_cell.length_a   1.000
_cell.length_b   1.000
_cell.length_c   1.000
_cell.angle_alpha   90.00
_cell.angle_beta   90.00
_cell.angle_gamma   90.00
#
_symmetry.space_group_name_H-M   'P 1'
#
loop_
_entity.id
_entity.type
_entity.pdbx_description
1 polymer ?
#
loop_
_entity_poly.entity_id
_entity_poly.type
_entity_poly.pdbx_seq_one_letter_code
_entity_poly.pdbx_strand_id
1 'polypeptide(L)'
;MRVQPPSRVPKGTALTPAPEVTVEFASNDHRVQQAGEMFVAVIVYNLSDKTPVETLTATGPRVRRIGDSTYVDFTFPTIRIDDPGIYGIHAGVFLFDSSGTKEFAGLNSNKFEVY
;
A
#
# COMPACT_ATOMS: atom_id res chain seq x y z
N MET A 1 -8.77 -0.84 -3.47
CA MET A 1 -7.35 -1.12 -3.17
C MET A 1 -6.99 -2.53 -3.61
N ARG A 2 -5.81 -2.72 -4.18
CA ARG A 2 -5.29 -4.03 -4.60
C ARG A 2 -3.81 -4.08 -4.28
N VAL A 3 -3.37 -5.10 -3.55
CA VAL A 3 -1.95 -5.38 -3.34
C VAL A 3 -1.74 -6.83 -3.71
N GLN A 4 -1.02 -7.09 -4.80
CA GLN A 4 -0.80 -8.44 -5.29
C GLN A 4 0.69 -8.68 -5.54
N PRO A 5 1.43 -9.14 -4.51
CA PRO A 5 2.80 -9.58 -4.70
C PRO A 5 2.84 -10.83 -5.58
N PRO A 6 4.00 -11.13 -6.19
CA PRO A 6 4.27 -12.44 -6.78
C PRO A 6 4.08 -13.55 -5.73
N SER A 7 3.84 -14.79 -6.15
CA SER A 7 3.74 -15.92 -5.21
C SER A 7 5.10 -16.37 -4.67
N ARG A 8 6.17 -16.18 -5.45
CA ARG A 8 7.53 -16.61 -5.15
C ARG A 8 8.55 -15.68 -5.83
N VAL A 9 9.63 -15.31 -5.14
CA VAL A 9 10.73 -14.51 -5.68
C VAL A 9 12.09 -14.95 -5.12
N PRO A 10 13.19 -14.82 -5.87
CA PRO A 10 14.53 -14.99 -5.30
C PRO A 10 14.87 -13.85 -4.33
N LYS A 11 15.65 -14.14 -3.29
CA LYS A 11 16.19 -13.10 -2.41
C LYS A 11 17.01 -12.04 -3.15
N GLY A 12 16.99 -10.81 -2.64
CA GLY A 12 17.62 -9.65 -3.26
C GLY A 12 16.95 -9.18 -4.57
N THR A 13 15.92 -9.88 -5.04
CA THR A 13 15.15 -9.49 -6.22
C THR A 13 14.09 -8.46 -5.81
N ALA A 14 13.92 -7.44 -6.66
CA ALA A 14 12.85 -6.47 -6.50
C ALA A 14 11.48 -7.15 -6.62
N LEU A 15 10.56 -6.85 -5.71
CA LEU A 15 9.15 -7.23 -5.84
C LEU A 15 8.56 -6.49 -7.04
N THR A 16 8.33 -7.23 -8.13
CA THR A 16 7.74 -6.72 -9.37
C THR A 16 6.42 -7.42 -9.67
N PRO A 17 5.35 -6.69 -10.01
CA PRO A 17 5.26 -5.23 -10.03
C PRO A 17 5.41 -4.64 -8.61
N ALA A 18 5.81 -3.37 -8.52
CA ALA A 18 5.82 -2.66 -7.26
C ALA A 18 4.40 -2.64 -6.66
N PRO A 19 4.26 -2.52 -5.33
CA PRO A 19 2.95 -2.30 -4.73
C PRO A 19 2.33 -1.02 -5.29
N GLU A 20 1.07 -1.12 -5.68
CA GLU A 20 0.27 0.03 -6.11
C GLU A 20 -0.95 0.11 -5.20
N VAL A 21 -1.34 1.32 -4.82
CA VAL A 21 -2.53 1.52 -4.00
C VAL A 21 -3.43 2.52 -4.69
N THR A 22 -4.57 2.01 -5.16
CA THR A 22 -5.68 2.84 -5.65
C THR A 22 -6.84 2.79 -4.68
N VAL A 23 -7.28 3.97 -4.27
CA VAL A 23 -8.48 4.19 -3.48
C VAL A 23 -9.55 4.78 -4.38
N GLU A 24 -10.75 4.22 -4.35
CA GLU A 24 -11.89 4.70 -5.11
C GLU A 24 -12.88 5.38 -4.16
N PHE A 25 -13.30 6.57 -4.55
CA PHE A 25 -14.31 7.37 -3.88
C PHE A 25 -15.45 7.66 -4.86
N ALA A 26 -16.68 7.72 -4.36
CA ALA A 26 -17.77 8.35 -5.12
C ALA A 26 -17.44 9.84 -5.32
N SER A 27 -17.82 10.44 -6.45
CA SER A 27 -17.44 11.83 -6.77
C SER A 27 -18.00 12.89 -5.83
N ASN A 28 -19.04 12.57 -5.06
CA ASN A 28 -19.62 13.44 -4.05
C ASN A 28 -19.07 13.17 -2.63
N ASP A 29 -18.09 12.29 -2.50
CA ASP A 29 -17.48 11.99 -1.21
C ASP A 29 -16.61 13.17 -0.74
N HIS A 30 -16.94 13.73 0.41
CA HIS A 30 -16.23 14.87 1.00
C HIS A 30 -14.73 14.57 1.24
N ARG A 31 -14.36 13.29 1.42
CA ARG A 31 -12.96 12.87 1.63
C ARG A 31 -12.09 13.07 0.39
N VAL A 32 -12.68 13.21 -0.79
CA VAL A 32 -11.93 13.58 -2.01
C VAL A 32 -11.24 14.94 -1.83
N GLN A 33 -11.84 15.86 -1.07
CA GLN A 33 -11.23 17.17 -0.78
C GLN A 33 -10.00 17.05 0.14
N GLN A 34 -9.92 15.96 0.90
CA GLN A 34 -8.79 15.62 1.78
C GLN A 34 -7.76 14.73 1.08
N ALA A 35 -7.87 14.46 -0.22
CA ALA A 35 -6.94 13.59 -0.92
C ALA A 35 -5.48 14.08 -0.83
N GLY A 36 -5.26 15.39 -0.75
CA GLY A 36 -3.92 15.98 -0.52
C GLY A 36 -3.34 15.73 0.87
N GLU A 37 -4.19 15.38 1.84
CA GLU A 37 -3.83 15.07 3.24
C GLU A 37 -3.71 13.56 3.49
N MET A 38 -4.04 12.74 2.47
CA MET A 38 -3.88 11.30 2.53
C MET A 38 -2.43 10.90 2.30
N PHE A 39 -1.97 9.92 3.07
CA PHE A 39 -0.75 9.19 2.79
C PHE A 39 -1.02 7.69 2.89
N VAL A 40 -0.20 6.89 2.21
CA VAL A 40 -0.32 5.44 2.25
C VAL A 40 0.96 4.86 2.82
N ALA A 41 0.84 3.92 3.76
CA ALA A 41 1.95 3.11 4.21
C ALA A 41 1.80 1.68 3.65
N VAL A 42 2.88 1.15 3.11
CA VAL A 42 3.02 -0.24 2.68
C VAL A 42 4.06 -0.88 3.59
N ILE A 43 3.63 -1.90 4.33
CA ILE A 43 4.44 -2.61 5.32
C ILE A 43 4.61 -4.04 4.84
N VAL A 44 5.87 -4.48 4.71
CA VAL A 44 6.21 -5.88 4.50
C VAL A 44 6.51 -6.51 5.84
N TYR A 45 5.89 -7.65 6.12
CA TYR A 45 6.13 -8.39 7.35
C TYR A 45 6.58 -9.81 7.05
N ASN A 46 7.53 -10.29 7.84
CA ASN A 46 7.84 -11.71 7.92
C ASN A 46 6.71 -12.41 8.67
N LEU A 47 6.08 -13.41 8.07
CA LEU A 47 4.91 -14.08 8.63
C LEU A 47 5.26 -15.04 9.77
N SER A 48 6.51 -15.45 9.89
CA SER A 48 6.96 -16.38 10.93
C SER A 48 7.02 -15.71 12.30
N ASP A 49 7.55 -14.49 12.37
CA ASP A 49 7.76 -13.73 13.61
C ASP A 49 6.90 -12.45 13.70
N LYS A 50 6.11 -12.16 12.66
CA LYS A 50 5.26 -10.96 12.52
C LYS A 50 6.03 -9.65 12.63
N THR A 51 7.33 -9.66 12.33
CA THR A 51 8.15 -8.45 12.35
C THR A 51 8.02 -7.67 11.04
N PRO A 52 7.89 -6.34 11.09
CA PRO A 52 7.98 -5.51 9.90
C PRO A 52 9.43 -5.48 9.41
N VAL A 53 9.63 -5.83 8.15
CA VAL A 53 10.96 -5.90 7.50
C VAL A 53 11.24 -4.64 6.71
N GLU A 54 10.21 -4.09 6.06
CA GLU A 54 10.31 -2.84 5.33
C GLU A 54 9.00 -2.05 5.44
N THR A 55 9.10 -0.73 5.53
CA THR A 55 7.94 0.18 5.50
C THR A 55 8.21 1.29 4.50
N LEU A 56 7.33 1.40 3.52
CA LEU A 56 7.34 2.48 2.54
C LEU A 56 6.14 3.40 2.78
N THR A 57 6.36 4.70 2.67
CA THR A 57 5.29 5.70 2.75
C THR A 57 5.24 6.52 1.47
N ALA A 58 4.04 6.68 0.91
CA ALA A 58 3.80 7.55 -0.24
C ALA A 58 2.85 8.69 0.16
N THR A 59 3.22 9.90 -0.25
CA THR A 59 2.41 11.13 -0.12
C THR A 59 2.21 11.73 -1.51
N GLY A 60 1.30 12.71 -1.63
CA GLY A 60 1.06 13.39 -2.90
C GLY A 60 0.44 12.48 -3.95
N PRO A 61 -0.77 11.93 -3.70
CA PRO A 61 -1.38 11.00 -4.64
C PRO A 61 -1.71 11.67 -5.97
N ARG A 62 -1.74 10.85 -7.02
CA ARG A 62 -2.35 11.25 -8.29
C ARG A 62 -3.86 11.06 -8.19
N VAL A 63 -4.61 12.15 -8.35
CA VAL A 63 -6.07 12.11 -8.38
C VAL A 63 -6.56 12.07 -9.83
N ARG A 64 -7.44 11.11 -10.15
CA ARG A 64 -8.07 10.97 -11.47
C ARG A 64 -9.58 10.79 -11.31
N ARG A 65 -10.36 11.36 -12.22
CA ARG A 65 -11.83 11.19 -12.24
C ARG A 65 -12.23 10.38 -13.46
N ILE A 66 -13.07 9.36 -13.27
CA ILE A 66 -13.60 8.52 -14.35
C ILE A 66 -15.09 8.31 -14.07
N GLY A 67 -15.94 8.89 -14.93
CA GLY A 67 -17.38 8.93 -14.70
C GLY A 67 -17.71 9.58 -13.36
N ASP A 68 -18.52 8.88 -12.55
CA ASP A 68 -18.93 9.34 -11.21
C ASP A 68 -17.99 8.87 -10.09
N SER A 69 -16.82 8.29 -10.42
CA SER A 69 -15.81 7.87 -9.45
C SER A 69 -14.56 8.75 -9.48
N THR A 70 -14.00 9.03 -8.30
CA THR A 70 -12.68 9.62 -8.13
C THR A 70 -11.71 8.56 -7.62
N TYR A 71 -10.57 8.43 -8.28
CA TYR A 71 -9.49 7.50 -7.94
C TYR A 71 -8.29 8.29 -7.41
N VAL A 72 -7.75 7.83 -6.29
CA VAL A 72 -6.57 8.39 -5.64
C VAL A 72 -5.49 7.31 -5.67
N ASP A 73 -4.47 7.52 -6.50
CA ASP A 73 -3.41 6.55 -6.75
C ASP A 73 -2.12 6.94 -6.03
N PHE A 74 -1.50 5.94 -5.41
CA PHE A 74 -0.19 6.02 -4.78
C PHE A 74 0.74 5.00 -5.43
N THR A 75 1.92 5.47 -5.83
CA THR A 75 2.98 4.66 -6.44
C THR A 75 4.14 4.52 -5.47
N PHE A 76 4.68 3.32 -5.38
CA PHE A 76 5.79 2.99 -4.48
C PHE A 76 7.03 2.57 -5.28
N PRO A 77 8.24 2.80 -4.75
CA PRO A 77 9.43 2.11 -5.26
C PRO A 77 9.30 0.60 -5.07
N THR A 78 10.14 -0.15 -5.77
CA THR A 78 10.22 -1.60 -5.58
C THR A 78 10.90 -1.95 -4.26
N ILE A 79 10.32 -2.93 -3.56
CA ILE A 79 10.80 -3.49 -2.30
C ILE A 79 11.80 -4.60 -2.62
N ARG A 80 12.86 -4.75 -1.81
CA ARG A 80 13.81 -5.86 -1.90
C ARG A 80 13.93 -6.55 -0.55
N ILE A 81 13.90 -7.88 -0.57
CA ILE A 81 14.02 -8.70 0.64
C ILE A 81 15.19 -9.64 0.45
N ASP A 82 16.19 -9.53 1.33
CA ASP A 82 17.43 -10.30 1.23
C ASP A 82 17.37 -11.62 2.02
N ASP A 83 16.43 -11.76 2.94
CA ASP A 83 16.28 -12.94 3.79
C ASP A 83 15.22 -13.90 3.24
N PRO A 84 15.53 -15.18 3.04
CA PRO A 84 14.53 -16.19 2.70
C PRO A 84 13.46 -16.33 3.77
N GLY A 85 12.23 -16.60 3.36
CA GLY A 85 11.11 -16.71 4.29
C GLY A 85 9.74 -16.58 3.62
N ILE A 86 8.70 -16.54 4.44
CA ILE A 86 7.34 -16.29 3.98
C ILE A 86 6.92 -14.92 4.47
N TYR A 87 6.46 -14.08 3.55
CA TYR A 87 6.16 -12.68 3.77
C TYR A 87 4.73 -12.35 3.36
N GLY A 88 4.22 -11.23 3.86
CA GLY A 88 3.02 -10.59 3.35
C GLY A 88 3.18 -9.08 3.34
N ILE A 89 2.24 -8.41 2.67
CA ILE A 89 2.22 -6.96 2.54
C ILE A 89 0.91 -6.44 3.11
N HIS A 90 0.97 -5.45 3.99
CA HIS A 90 -0.18 -4.66 4.41
C HIS A 90 -0.05 -3.28 3.77
N ALA A 91 -1.07 -2.85 3.03
CA ALA A 91 -1.19 -1.47 2.62
C ALA A 91 -2.33 -0.81 3.40
N GLY A 92 -2.02 0.30 4.05
CA GLY A 92 -2.97 1.14 4.76
C GLY A 92 -2.98 2.55 4.17
N VAL A 93 -4.18 3.09 3.96
CA VAL A 93 -4.43 4.49 3.61
C VAL A 93 -4.74 5.22 4.89
N PHE A 94 -4.01 6.29 5.16
CA PHE A 94 -4.11 7.07 6.37
C PHE A 94 -4.54 8.49 6.05
N LEU A 95 -5.41 9.02 6.90
CA LEU A 95 -5.80 10.42 6.92
C LEU A 95 -5.19 11.08 8.17
N PHE A 96 -4.66 12.28 7.99
CA PHE A 96 -4.27 13.13 9.10
C PHE A 96 -5.41 14.12 9.37
N ASP A 97 -6.03 14.04 10.54
CA ASP A 97 -7.03 15.01 10.99
C ASP A 97 -6.61 15.66 12.32
N SER A 98 -7.42 16.60 12.83
CA SER A 98 -7.15 17.30 14.09
C SER A 98 -7.11 16.40 15.33
N SER A 99 -7.52 15.13 15.21
CA SER A 99 -7.47 14.11 16.27
C SER A 99 -6.34 13.09 16.09
N GLY A 100 -5.51 13.24 15.05
CA GLY A 100 -4.33 12.42 14.79
C GLY A 100 -4.39 11.63 13.48
N THR A 101 -3.51 10.64 13.36
CA THR A 101 -3.45 9.74 12.20
C THR A 101 -4.43 8.58 12.39
N LYS A 102 -5.33 8.37 11.42
CA LYS A 102 -6.24 7.22 11.42
C LYS A 102 -6.12 6.46 10.11
N GLU A 103 -6.12 5.14 10.22
CA GLU A 103 -6.26 4.27 9.05
C GLU A 103 -7.69 4.35 8.53
N PHE A 104 -7.81 4.78 7.30
CA PHE A 104 -9.08 4.91 6.59
C PHE A 104 -9.45 3.61 5.88
N ALA A 105 -8.49 2.96 5.23
CA ALA A 105 -8.70 1.72 4.49
C ALA A 105 -7.42 0.89 4.49
N GLY A 106 -7.56 -0.41 4.77
CA GLY A 106 -6.45 -1.36 4.84
C GLY A 106 -6.70 -2.60 4.00
N LEU A 107 -5.63 -3.22 3.48
CA LEU A 107 -5.69 -4.48 2.76
C LEU A 107 -4.40 -5.26 3.01
N ASN A 108 -4.57 -6.52 3.41
CA ASN A 108 -3.48 -7.47 3.45
C ASN A 108 -3.41 -8.22 2.12
N SER A 109 -2.20 -8.42 1.62
CA SER A 109 -1.95 -9.23 0.45
C SER A 109 -2.03 -10.72 0.76
N ASN A 110 -2.07 -11.53 -0.30
CA ASN A 110 -1.68 -12.93 -0.18
C ASN A 110 -0.23 -13.04 0.27
N LYS A 111 0.10 -14.16 0.93
CA LYS A 111 1.48 -14.49 1.30
C LYS A 111 2.33 -14.81 0.06
N PHE A 112 3.63 -14.58 0.17
CA PHE A 112 4.62 -14.95 -0.84
C PHE A 112 5.90 -15.48 -0.21
N GLU A 113 6.67 -16.27 -0.95
CA GLU A 113 7.92 -16.85 -0.49
C GLU A 113 9.12 -16.16 -1.13
N VAL A 114 10.14 -15.88 -0.32
CA VAL A 114 11.48 -15.47 -0.75
C VAL A 114 12.42 -16.67 -0.58
N TYR A 115 13.16 -17.04 -1.62
CA TYR A 115 14.07 -18.20 -1.62
C TYR A 115 15.51 -17.87 -2.03
#